data_AF-A0A260BRM0-F1
#
_entry.id   AF-A0A260BRM0-F1
#
_cell.length_a   1.000
_cell.length_b   1.000
_cell.length_c   1.000
_cell.angle_alpha   90.00
_cell.angle_beta   90.00
_cell.angle_gamma   90.00
#
_symmetry.space_group_name_H-M   'P 1'
#
loop_
_entity.id
_entity.type
_entity.pdbx_description
1 polymer ?
#
loop_
_entity_poly.entity_id
_entity_poly.type
_entity_poly.pdbx_seq_one_letter_code
_entity_poly.pdbx_strand_id
1 'polypeptide(L)'
;WADMADADTSVVFDAHLAGIPVSVIGIESRAIPRKGWFPSDGPDQWTSGTLFPNSSKKTARAINAASGSRPIVVLANLSGFDGSPESLRNIQLEYGAEIGRAIVNFDGPVVFCVVSRYHGGAFVVFSGALNDNMEVLAVEGSFASVLGGAPAAAVVFTRDVNARTAADSEVKELEARLNAAEDDATRSALRVELGTVRANARNAKLGEVAAEFEAIHNIQRAQNVGSVHHIVPAAELRPQLVAAIERGMA
;
A
#
# COMPACT_ATOMS: atom_id res chain seq x y z
N TRP A 1 -1.34 -16.65 17.68
CA TRP A 1 -0.73 -15.72 16.70
C TRP A 1 0.79 -15.81 16.67
N ALA A 2 1.46 -15.87 17.83
CA ALA A 2 2.93 -15.83 17.95
C ALA A 2 3.68 -16.92 17.17
N ASP A 3 3.08 -18.10 17.01
CA ASP A 3 3.77 -19.26 16.40
C ASP A 3 3.57 -19.37 14.88
N MET A 4 2.90 -18.41 14.24
CA MET A 4 2.74 -18.41 12.78
C MET A 4 3.98 -17.82 12.12
N ALA A 5 4.90 -18.70 11.73
CA ALA A 5 6.08 -18.33 10.94
C ALA A 5 5.67 -17.61 9.63
N ASP A 6 6.50 -16.64 9.22
CA ASP A 6 6.36 -15.86 7.98
C ASP A 6 5.04 -15.06 7.87
N ALA A 7 4.36 -14.86 9.00
CA ALA A 7 3.15 -14.05 9.11
C ALA A 7 3.39 -12.74 9.88
N ASP A 8 4.66 -12.34 10.02
CA ASP A 8 5.08 -11.21 10.83
C ASP A 8 4.56 -9.86 10.31
N THR A 9 4.25 -9.76 9.02
CA THR A 9 3.71 -8.52 8.43
C THR A 9 2.27 -8.22 8.80
N SER A 10 1.55 -9.17 9.41
CA SER A 10 0.24 -8.95 10.03
C SER A 10 0.39 -9.10 11.55
N VAL A 11 0.23 -8.00 12.26
CA VAL A 11 0.32 -7.94 13.73
C VAL A 11 -1.08 -8.06 14.29
N VAL A 12 -1.30 -9.03 15.18
CA VAL A 12 -2.63 -9.29 15.77
C VAL A 12 -2.48 -9.34 17.28
N PHE A 13 -3.26 -8.53 17.99
CA PHE A 13 -3.31 -8.54 19.44
C PHE A 13 -4.66 -8.05 19.96
N ASP A 14 -5.08 -8.55 21.12
CA ASP A 14 -6.27 -8.06 21.81
C ASP A 14 -5.90 -6.89 22.72
N ALA A 15 -6.76 -5.88 22.77
CA ALA A 15 -6.56 -4.65 23.53
C ALA A 15 -7.87 -4.11 24.10
N HIS A 16 -7.78 -3.01 24.84
CA HIS A 16 -8.94 -2.24 25.28
C HIS A 16 -8.88 -0.82 24.73
N LEU A 17 -9.94 -0.40 24.05
CA LEU A 17 -10.13 0.95 23.58
C LEU A 17 -11.24 1.61 24.41
N ALA A 18 -10.88 2.56 25.28
CA ALA A 18 -11.79 3.17 26.26
C ALA A 18 -12.57 2.15 27.12
N GLY A 19 -11.96 1.01 27.45
CA GLY A 19 -12.60 -0.07 28.22
C GLY A 19 -13.36 -1.09 27.37
N ILE A 20 -13.54 -0.85 26.07
CA ILE A 20 -14.14 -1.81 25.13
C ILE A 20 -13.06 -2.81 24.71
N PRO A 21 -13.25 -4.13 24.90
CA PRO A 21 -12.32 -5.12 24.39
C PRO A 21 -12.38 -5.14 22.87
N VAL A 22 -11.23 -5.12 22.20
CA VAL A 22 -11.12 -5.11 20.74
C VAL A 22 -10.02 -6.06 20.27
N SER A 23 -10.19 -6.63 19.08
CA SER A 23 -9.10 -7.29 18.37
C SER A 23 -8.47 -6.28 17.40
N VAL A 24 -7.18 -5.99 17.57
CA VAL A 24 -6.43 -5.05 16.73
C VAL A 24 -5.62 -5.82 15.72
N ILE A 25 -5.75 -5.44 14.45
CA ILE A 25 -4.98 -5.97 13.33
C ILE A 25 -4.17 -4.81 12.74
N GLY A 26 -2.86 -4.85 12.86
CA GLY A 26 -1.94 -3.88 12.26
C GLY A 26 -1.16 -4.49 11.11
N ILE A 27 -0.81 -3.68 10.13
CA ILE A 27 0.07 -4.08 9.02
C ILE A 27 1.46 -3.46 9.24
N GLU A 28 2.48 -4.30 9.25
CA GLU A 28 3.86 -3.87 9.51
C GLU A 28 4.33 -2.87 8.44
N SER A 29 4.91 -1.76 8.90
CA SER A 29 5.38 -0.65 8.07
C SER A 29 6.89 -0.67 7.84
N ARG A 30 7.59 -1.66 8.39
CA ARG A 30 9.01 -1.91 8.18
C ARG A 30 9.19 -3.16 7.33
N ALA A 31 10.26 -3.18 6.55
CA ALA A 31 10.68 -4.43 5.93
C ALA A 31 11.23 -5.38 7.00
N ILE A 32 10.82 -6.65 6.95
CA ILE A 32 11.30 -7.69 7.87
C ILE A 32 12.21 -8.64 7.08
N PRO A 33 13.44 -8.88 7.54
CA PRO A 33 14.32 -9.88 6.93
C PRO A 33 13.70 -11.28 6.99
N ARG A 34 13.76 -12.01 5.88
CA ARG A 34 13.38 -13.42 5.84
C ARG A 34 14.43 -14.26 6.55
N LYS A 35 13.98 -15.27 7.31
CA LYS A 35 14.85 -16.19 8.04
C LYS A 35 14.91 -17.52 7.31
N GLY A 36 16.08 -18.16 7.35
CA GLY A 36 16.27 -19.48 6.74
C GLY A 36 16.40 -19.42 5.22
N TRP A 37 16.02 -20.52 4.57
CA TRP A 37 16.10 -20.66 3.12
C TRP A 37 14.78 -20.24 2.46
N PHE A 38 14.86 -19.49 1.37
CA PHE A 38 13.71 -19.12 0.55
C PHE A 38 14.06 -19.15 -0.95
N PRO A 39 13.07 -19.41 -1.83
CA PRO A 39 13.26 -19.39 -3.28
C PRO A 39 13.69 -18.02 -3.83
N SER A 40 14.39 -18.01 -4.97
CA SER A 40 14.80 -16.78 -5.65
C SER A 40 13.71 -16.14 -6.51
N ASP A 41 12.56 -16.79 -6.64
CA ASP A 41 11.40 -16.30 -7.38
C ASP A 41 10.31 -15.72 -6.47
N GLY A 42 10.70 -15.40 -5.25
CA GLY A 42 9.92 -14.62 -4.30
C GLY A 42 10.67 -13.39 -3.81
N PRO A 43 10.13 -12.68 -2.82
CA PRO A 43 10.75 -11.48 -2.29
C PRO A 43 11.96 -11.80 -1.43
N ASP A 44 13.02 -10.99 -1.51
CA ASP A 44 14.22 -11.14 -0.65
C ASP A 44 13.93 -10.85 0.83
N GLN A 45 12.92 -10.02 1.09
CA GLN A 45 12.48 -9.60 2.42
C GLN A 45 10.96 -9.47 2.43
N TRP A 46 10.34 -9.58 3.61
CA TRP A 46 8.94 -9.21 3.75
C TRP A 46 8.82 -7.69 3.64
N THR A 47 8.26 -7.22 2.53
CA THR A 47 8.17 -5.78 2.25
C THR A 47 7.08 -5.12 3.10
N SER A 48 7.33 -3.87 3.48
CA SER A 48 6.39 -3.05 4.27
C SER A 48 5.02 -2.96 3.60
N GLY A 49 3.97 -3.12 4.40
CA GLY A 49 2.59 -2.92 3.99
C GLY A 49 2.02 -4.00 3.08
N THR A 50 2.81 -5.03 2.76
CA THR A 50 2.43 -6.09 1.82
C THR A 50 1.84 -7.29 2.58
N LEU A 51 0.72 -7.77 2.09
CA LEU A 51 0.14 -9.04 2.54
C LEU A 51 0.75 -10.21 1.74
N PHE A 52 1.51 -11.02 2.45
CA PHE A 52 2.05 -12.32 2.01
C PHE A 52 1.12 -13.46 2.41
N PRO A 53 1.30 -14.69 1.88
CA PRO A 53 0.33 -15.78 2.06
C PRO A 53 -0.01 -16.05 3.53
N ASN A 54 1.02 -16.24 4.37
CA ASN A 54 0.84 -16.56 5.78
C ASN A 54 0.30 -15.36 6.58
N SER A 55 0.69 -14.13 6.25
CA SER A 55 0.13 -12.92 6.86
C SER A 55 -1.35 -12.69 6.47
N SER A 56 -1.73 -13.07 5.25
CA SER A 56 -3.11 -13.01 4.77
C SER A 56 -3.98 -14.01 5.53
N LYS A 57 -3.49 -15.26 5.64
CA LYS A 57 -4.13 -16.31 6.44
C LYS A 57 -4.27 -15.90 7.91
N LYS A 58 -3.22 -15.31 8.51
CA LYS A 58 -3.24 -14.83 9.89
C LYS A 58 -4.31 -13.76 10.08
N THR A 59 -4.40 -12.80 9.15
CA THR A 59 -5.41 -11.74 9.14
C THR A 59 -6.83 -12.31 9.07
N ALA A 60 -7.09 -13.20 8.10
CA ALA A 60 -8.40 -13.83 7.96
C ALA A 60 -8.79 -14.64 9.22
N ARG A 61 -7.85 -15.39 9.80
CA ARG A 61 -8.08 -16.12 11.05
C ARG A 61 -8.40 -15.17 12.21
N ALA A 62 -7.72 -14.03 12.32
CA ALA A 62 -7.93 -13.05 13.38
C ALA A 62 -9.32 -12.42 13.32
N ILE A 63 -9.77 -12.08 12.11
CA ILE A 63 -11.12 -11.57 11.86
C ILE A 63 -12.16 -12.61 12.30
N ASN A 64 -12.05 -13.85 11.81
CA ASN A 64 -12.99 -14.91 12.18
C ASN A 64 -12.99 -15.21 13.70
N ALA A 65 -11.83 -15.13 14.37
CA ALA A 65 -11.72 -15.40 15.80
C ALA A 65 -12.33 -14.29 16.70
N ALA A 66 -12.50 -13.07 16.17
CA ALA A 66 -13.14 -11.97 16.90
C ALA A 66 -14.65 -11.87 16.64
N SER A 67 -15.12 -12.44 15.53
CA SER A 67 -16.52 -12.41 15.09
C SER A 67 -17.48 -12.89 16.18
N GLY A 68 -18.57 -12.14 16.40
CA GLY A 68 -19.59 -12.42 17.41
C GLY A 68 -19.12 -12.24 18.86
N SER A 69 -17.87 -11.82 19.09
CA SER A 69 -17.28 -11.68 20.42
C SER A 69 -16.84 -10.25 20.75
N ARG A 70 -16.17 -9.57 19.81
CA ARG A 70 -15.66 -8.20 20.02
C ARG A 70 -15.43 -7.49 18.69
N PRO A 71 -15.47 -6.14 18.66
CA PRO A 71 -15.13 -5.36 17.48
C PRO A 71 -13.71 -5.62 16.99
N ILE A 72 -13.48 -5.42 15.69
CA ILE A 72 -12.13 -5.38 15.13
C ILE A 72 -11.74 -3.95 14.76
N VAL A 73 -10.48 -3.60 15.03
CA VAL A 73 -9.85 -2.36 14.57
C VAL A 73 -8.67 -2.73 13.67
N VAL A 74 -8.74 -2.38 12.39
CA VAL A 74 -7.67 -2.61 11.42
C VAL A 74 -6.89 -1.32 11.22
N LEU A 75 -5.61 -1.29 11.60
CA LEU A 75 -4.68 -0.19 11.33
C LEU A 75 -3.95 -0.47 10.02
N ALA A 76 -4.47 0.11 8.94
CA ALA A 76 -4.11 -0.22 7.58
C ALA A 76 -2.97 0.66 7.03
N ASN A 77 -1.85 0.01 6.76
CA ASN A 77 -0.83 0.47 5.83
C ASN A 77 -0.69 -0.60 4.74
N LEU A 78 -1.62 -0.64 3.79
CA LEU A 78 -1.74 -1.69 2.79
C LEU A 78 -1.24 -1.20 1.42
N SER A 79 -0.12 -1.77 0.97
CA SER A 79 0.43 -1.59 -0.37
C SER A 79 -0.15 -2.58 -1.38
N GLY A 80 -0.77 -3.66 -0.90
CA GLY A 80 -1.40 -4.70 -1.70
C GLY A 80 -1.05 -6.11 -1.23
N PHE A 81 -1.21 -7.06 -2.14
CA PHE A 81 -0.79 -8.44 -1.97
C PHE A 81 0.50 -8.70 -2.72
N ASP A 82 1.30 -9.65 -2.24
CA ASP A 82 2.49 -10.07 -2.97
C ASP A 82 2.12 -10.91 -4.20
N GLY A 83 2.55 -10.44 -5.37
CA GLY A 83 2.28 -11.08 -6.65
C GLY A 83 3.41 -11.96 -7.17
N SER A 84 4.41 -12.27 -6.34
CA SER A 84 5.56 -13.08 -6.79
C SER A 84 5.15 -14.52 -7.15
N PRO A 85 5.86 -15.18 -8.08
CA PRO A 85 5.67 -16.59 -8.36
C PRO A 85 5.65 -17.48 -7.11
N GLU A 86 6.51 -17.19 -6.12
CA GLU A 86 6.50 -17.88 -4.84
C GLU A 86 5.14 -17.73 -4.12
N SER A 87 4.67 -16.50 -3.89
CA SER A 87 3.43 -16.25 -3.16
C SER A 87 2.21 -16.83 -3.87
N LEU A 88 2.17 -16.73 -5.21
CA LEU A 88 1.09 -17.31 -6.01
C LEU A 88 1.05 -18.84 -5.89
N ARG A 89 2.20 -19.52 -5.94
CA ARG A 89 2.27 -20.98 -5.68
C ARG A 89 1.88 -21.33 -4.25
N ASN A 90 2.21 -20.45 -3.30
CA ASN A 90 1.81 -20.57 -1.90
C ASN A 90 0.38 -20.07 -1.63
N ILE A 91 -0.46 -20.06 -2.67
CA ILE A 91 -1.91 -19.90 -2.57
C ILE A 91 -2.33 -18.51 -2.04
N GLN A 92 -1.59 -17.46 -2.42
CA GLN A 92 -1.91 -16.08 -2.06
C GLN A 92 -3.34 -15.67 -2.45
N LEU A 93 -3.84 -16.14 -3.59
CA LEU A 93 -5.18 -15.78 -4.06
C LEU A 93 -6.28 -16.33 -3.13
N GLU A 94 -6.16 -17.58 -2.66
CA GLU A 94 -7.15 -18.14 -1.73
C GLU A 94 -7.07 -17.47 -0.36
N TYR A 95 -5.87 -17.25 0.18
CA TYR A 95 -5.73 -16.55 1.46
C TYR A 95 -6.15 -15.07 1.40
N GLY A 96 -5.99 -14.42 0.25
CA GLY A 96 -6.57 -13.09 0.02
C GLY A 96 -8.09 -13.14 0.01
N ALA A 97 -8.69 -14.11 -0.69
CA ALA A 97 -10.13 -14.32 -0.72
C ALA A 97 -10.70 -14.68 0.67
N GLU A 98 -9.96 -15.39 1.51
CA GLU A 98 -10.35 -15.67 2.89
C GLU A 98 -10.52 -14.41 3.73
N ILE A 99 -9.74 -13.34 3.49
CA ILE A 99 -9.93 -12.05 4.18
C ILE A 99 -11.28 -11.45 3.78
N GLY A 100 -11.56 -11.37 2.47
CA GLY A 100 -12.84 -10.84 1.98
C GLY A 100 -14.02 -11.63 2.54
N ARG A 101 -13.94 -12.96 2.51
CA ARG A 101 -14.95 -13.84 3.13
C ARG A 101 -15.08 -13.59 4.64
N ALA A 102 -13.98 -13.39 5.36
CA ALA A 102 -14.01 -13.14 6.79
C ALA A 102 -14.70 -11.79 7.11
N ILE A 103 -14.42 -10.74 6.33
CA ILE A 103 -15.07 -9.43 6.46
C ILE A 103 -16.57 -9.52 6.15
N VAL A 104 -16.96 -10.15 5.04
CA VAL A 104 -18.37 -10.31 4.66
C VAL A 104 -19.18 -11.02 5.75
N ASN A 105 -18.61 -12.05 6.37
CA ASN A 105 -19.30 -12.84 7.39
C ASN A 105 -19.07 -12.33 8.82
N PHE A 106 -18.35 -11.22 9.00
CA PHE A 106 -18.02 -10.73 10.33
C PHE A 106 -19.27 -10.22 11.05
N ASP A 107 -19.49 -10.73 12.26
CA ASP A 107 -20.58 -10.33 13.15
C ASP A 107 -20.04 -9.36 14.21
N GLY A 108 -20.39 -8.08 14.09
CA GLY A 108 -19.97 -7.00 14.97
C GLY A 108 -19.35 -5.80 14.23
N PRO A 109 -18.91 -4.75 14.96
CA PRO A 109 -18.35 -3.54 14.35
C PRO A 109 -16.97 -3.79 13.73
N VAL A 110 -16.75 -3.26 12.53
CA VAL A 110 -15.46 -3.26 11.86
C VAL A 110 -14.99 -1.82 11.68
N VAL A 111 -13.92 -1.44 12.36
CA VAL A 111 -13.30 -0.12 12.18
C VAL A 111 -12.03 -0.27 11.37
N PHE A 112 -12.06 0.18 10.12
CA PHE A 112 -10.92 0.15 9.21
C PHE A 112 -10.27 1.53 9.12
N CYS A 113 -9.08 1.67 9.70
CA CYS A 113 -8.37 2.94 9.80
C CYS A 113 -7.13 2.94 8.90
N VAL A 114 -7.17 3.71 7.81
CA VAL A 114 -6.00 3.96 6.96
C VAL A 114 -5.03 4.89 7.69
N VAL A 115 -3.83 4.40 8.01
CA VAL A 115 -2.80 5.17 8.72
C VAL A 115 -1.70 5.71 7.79
N SER A 116 -1.60 5.18 6.58
CA SER A 116 -0.59 5.62 5.61
C SER A 116 -1.06 5.39 4.19
N ARG A 117 -1.14 4.14 3.75
CA ARG A 117 -1.42 3.78 2.36
C ARG A 117 -2.53 2.74 2.29
N TYR A 118 -3.35 2.85 1.26
CA TYR A 118 -4.43 1.91 0.99
C TYR A 118 -4.58 1.74 -0.53
N HIS A 119 -3.93 0.70 -1.07
CA HIS A 119 -3.80 0.49 -2.51
C HIS A 119 -4.34 -0.86 -3.01
N GLY A 120 -4.79 -0.86 -4.26
CA GLY A 120 -4.88 -2.06 -5.10
C GLY A 120 -5.77 -3.17 -4.56
N GLY A 121 -5.30 -4.42 -4.66
CA GLY A 121 -6.10 -5.59 -4.28
C GLY A 121 -6.48 -5.63 -2.79
N ALA A 122 -5.70 -4.98 -1.93
CA ALA A 122 -6.03 -4.87 -0.51
C ALA A 122 -7.25 -3.96 -0.26
N PHE A 123 -7.53 -3.02 -1.17
CA PHE A 123 -8.78 -2.24 -1.16
C PHE A 123 -10.00 -3.15 -1.26
N VAL A 124 -9.95 -4.13 -2.17
CA VAL A 124 -11.09 -4.98 -2.49
C VAL A 124 -11.53 -5.82 -1.29
N VAL A 125 -10.58 -6.42 -0.57
CA VAL A 125 -10.89 -7.35 0.55
C VAL A 125 -11.27 -6.65 1.86
N PHE A 126 -11.08 -5.34 1.94
CA PHE A 126 -11.46 -4.49 3.07
C PHE A 126 -12.41 -3.35 2.64
N SER A 127 -13.13 -3.53 1.54
CA SER A 127 -14.06 -2.52 1.06
C SER A 127 -15.23 -2.39 2.03
N GLY A 128 -15.63 -1.15 2.35
CA GLY A 128 -16.82 -0.87 3.15
C GLY A 128 -18.10 -1.48 2.57
N ALA A 129 -18.13 -1.70 1.25
CA ALA A 129 -19.26 -2.35 0.59
C ALA A 129 -19.40 -3.87 0.90
N LEU A 130 -18.43 -4.47 1.60
CA LEU A 130 -18.48 -5.88 1.98
C LEU A 130 -19.27 -6.13 3.26
N ASN A 131 -19.42 -5.14 4.14
CA ASN A 131 -20.09 -5.31 5.42
C ASN A 131 -20.65 -3.96 5.89
N ASP A 132 -21.97 -3.88 6.10
CA ASP A 132 -22.67 -2.65 6.49
C ASP A 132 -22.25 -2.13 7.89
N ASN A 133 -21.67 -2.99 8.73
CA ASN A 133 -21.10 -2.61 10.04
C ASN A 133 -19.63 -2.15 9.95
N MET A 134 -19.13 -1.89 8.73
CA MET A 134 -17.79 -1.36 8.51
C MET A 134 -17.78 0.16 8.44
N GLU A 135 -17.01 0.79 9.33
CA GLU A 135 -16.67 2.20 9.23
C GLU A 135 -15.21 2.38 8.80
N VAL A 136 -14.98 3.27 7.83
CA VAL A 136 -13.67 3.53 7.23
C VAL A 136 -13.19 4.92 7.62
N LEU A 137 -12.11 4.99 8.38
CA LEU A 137 -11.44 6.22 8.78
C LEU A 137 -10.09 6.31 8.06
N ALA A 138 -9.61 7.52 7.85
CA ALA A 138 -8.28 7.74 7.33
C ALA A 138 -7.59 8.89 8.06
N VAL A 139 -6.34 8.67 8.48
CA VAL A 139 -5.52 9.73 9.06
C VAL A 139 -5.19 10.75 7.97
N GLU A 140 -5.28 12.03 8.30
CA GLU A 140 -4.89 13.12 7.40
C GLU A 140 -3.50 12.88 6.78
N GLY A 141 -3.36 13.17 5.49
CA GLY A 141 -2.13 12.90 4.73
C GLY A 141 -1.94 11.44 4.28
N SER A 142 -2.87 10.54 4.61
CA SER A 142 -2.89 9.18 4.03
C SER A 142 -3.26 9.18 2.54
N PHE A 143 -2.99 8.06 1.87
CA PHE A 143 -3.29 7.85 0.45
C PHE A 143 -4.23 6.66 0.25
N ALA A 144 -5.22 6.82 -0.64
CA ALA A 144 -6.12 5.76 -1.06
C ALA A 144 -6.33 5.82 -2.57
N SER A 145 -5.92 4.77 -3.29
CA SER A 145 -6.03 4.71 -4.74
C SER A 145 -5.93 3.28 -5.28
N VAL A 146 -6.32 3.06 -6.53
CA VAL A 146 -6.19 1.74 -7.17
C VAL A 146 -4.73 1.34 -7.35
N LEU A 147 -3.85 2.32 -7.62
CA LEU A 147 -2.43 2.13 -7.87
C LEU A 147 -1.66 3.28 -7.22
N GLY A 148 -0.49 3.03 -6.63
CA GLY A 148 0.35 4.10 -6.07
C GLY A 148 0.94 5.01 -7.16
N GLY A 149 1.35 6.23 -6.79
CA GLY A 149 1.89 7.20 -7.75
C GLY A 149 3.14 6.70 -8.47
N ALA A 150 4.08 6.12 -7.72
CA ALA A 150 5.33 5.59 -8.29
C ALA A 150 5.10 4.51 -9.37
N PRO A 151 4.32 3.43 -9.12
CA PRO A 151 4.01 2.45 -10.18
C PRO A 151 3.13 3.03 -11.29
N ALA A 152 2.24 3.99 -11.00
CA ALA A 152 1.49 4.69 -12.04
C ALA A 152 2.44 5.42 -13.00
N ALA A 153 3.39 6.20 -12.48
CA ALA A 153 4.39 6.90 -13.28
C ALA A 153 5.28 5.93 -14.08
N ALA A 154 5.71 4.83 -13.44
CA ALA A 154 6.65 3.88 -14.03
C ALA A 154 6.04 2.96 -15.10
N VAL A 155 4.73 2.70 -15.05
CA VAL A 155 4.07 1.70 -15.91
C VAL A 155 2.98 2.31 -16.78
N VAL A 156 2.12 3.16 -16.21
CA VAL A 156 0.96 3.72 -16.91
C VAL A 156 1.35 4.99 -17.68
N PHE A 157 2.10 5.89 -17.06
CA PHE A 157 2.47 7.20 -17.62
C PHE A 157 3.90 7.23 -18.20
N THR A 158 4.39 6.09 -18.68
CA THR A 158 5.73 5.96 -19.26
C THR A 158 5.97 6.94 -20.41
N ARG A 159 4.97 7.17 -21.26
CA ARG A 159 5.05 8.12 -22.38
C ARG A 159 5.26 9.56 -21.88
N ASP A 160 4.54 9.97 -20.85
CA ASP A 160 4.65 11.32 -20.29
C ASP A 160 5.99 11.52 -19.59
N VAL A 161 6.43 10.54 -18.80
CA VAL A 161 7.76 10.53 -18.18
C VAL A 161 8.85 10.62 -19.24
N ASN A 162 8.76 9.83 -20.31
CA ASN A 162 9.72 9.85 -21.42
C ASN A 162 9.75 11.22 -22.11
N ALA A 163 8.58 11.79 -22.39
CA ALA A 163 8.46 13.10 -23.04
C ALA A 163 9.06 14.21 -22.17
N ARG A 164 8.76 14.22 -20.86
CA ARG A 164 9.33 15.19 -19.91
C ARG A 164 10.84 15.02 -19.72
N THR A 165 11.32 13.78 -19.71
CA THR A 165 12.76 13.48 -19.65
C THR A 165 13.48 13.98 -20.90
N ALA A 166 12.91 13.76 -22.09
CA ALA A 166 13.46 14.28 -23.34
C ALA A 166 13.33 15.81 -23.46
N ALA A 167 12.38 16.41 -22.74
CA ALA A 167 12.19 17.85 -22.70
C ALA A 167 13.19 18.57 -21.76
N ASP A 168 13.84 17.82 -20.87
CA ASP A 168 14.81 18.32 -19.89
C ASP A 168 15.96 19.09 -20.57
N SER A 169 16.31 20.25 -20.02
CA SER A 169 17.26 21.17 -20.66
C SER A 169 18.67 20.59 -20.72
N GLU A 170 19.11 19.89 -19.68
CA GLU A 170 20.46 19.32 -19.62
C GLU A 170 20.58 18.13 -20.58
N VAL A 171 19.53 17.30 -20.66
CA VAL A 171 19.42 16.22 -21.64
C VAL A 171 19.50 16.77 -23.08
N LYS A 172 18.72 17.81 -23.40
CA LYS A 172 18.73 18.44 -24.73
C LYS A 172 20.08 19.05 -25.09
N GLU A 173 20.73 19.72 -24.14
CA GLU A 173 22.04 20.32 -24.36
C GLU A 173 23.10 19.27 -24.67
N LEU A 174 23.11 18.17 -23.90
CA LEU A 174 24.02 17.05 -24.15
C LEU A 174 23.72 16.31 -25.45
N GLU A 175 22.44 16.13 -25.81
CA GLU A 175 22.05 15.59 -27.12
C GLU A 175 22.54 16.48 -28.28
N ALA A 176 22.43 17.81 -28.14
CA ALA A 176 22.93 18.76 -29.14
C ALA A 176 24.46 18.72 -29.26
N ARG A 177 25.18 18.72 -28.13
CA ARG A 177 26.65 18.58 -28.08
C ARG A 177 27.11 17.26 -28.70
N LEU A 178 26.39 16.17 -28.43
CA LEU A 178 26.68 14.84 -28.98
C LEU A 178 26.52 14.81 -30.51
N ASN A 179 25.47 15.45 -31.03
CA ASN A 179 25.23 15.53 -32.48
C ASN A 179 26.25 16.42 -33.20
N ALA A 180 26.79 17.44 -32.52
CA ALA A 180 27.83 18.31 -33.05
C ALA A 180 29.26 17.75 -32.92
N ALA A 181 29.46 16.61 -32.23
CA ALA A 181 30.77 16.05 -31.99
C ALA A 181 31.38 15.43 -33.27
N GLU A 182 32.56 15.94 -33.64
CA GLU A 182 33.28 15.52 -34.86
C GLU A 182 34.17 14.28 -34.63
N ASP A 183 34.69 14.07 -33.41
CA ASP A 183 35.58 12.96 -33.07
C ASP A 183 34.92 11.88 -32.18
N ASP A 184 35.38 10.64 -32.31
CA ASP A 184 34.81 9.49 -31.62
C ASP A 184 35.11 9.46 -30.11
N ALA A 185 36.20 10.08 -29.66
CA ALA A 185 36.53 10.13 -28.23
C ALA A 185 35.56 11.03 -27.47
N THR A 186 35.31 12.24 -27.99
CA THR A 186 34.33 13.19 -27.47
C THR A 186 32.92 12.60 -27.55
N ARG A 187 32.56 11.95 -28.65
CA ARG A 187 31.26 11.29 -28.80
C ARG A 187 31.06 10.18 -27.78
N SER A 188 32.10 9.40 -27.47
CA SER A 188 32.05 8.36 -26.45
C SER A 188 31.84 8.95 -25.04
N ALA A 189 32.61 9.98 -24.68
CA ALA A 189 32.48 10.66 -23.39
C ALA A 189 31.09 11.27 -23.20
N LEU A 190 30.58 11.99 -24.20
CA LEU A 190 29.25 12.61 -24.17
C LEU A 190 28.11 11.58 -24.07
N ARG A 191 28.26 10.39 -24.67
CA ARG A 191 27.26 9.31 -24.52
C ARG A 191 27.17 8.80 -23.08
N VAL A 192 28.30 8.66 -22.39
CA VAL A 192 28.34 8.24 -20.99
C VAL A 192 27.69 9.31 -20.12
N GLU A 193 28.08 10.57 -20.29
CA GLU A 193 27.53 11.73 -19.57
C GLU A 193 26.01 11.85 -19.79
N LEU A 194 25.56 11.81 -21.05
CA LEU A 194 24.14 11.83 -21.40
C LEU A 194 23.37 10.66 -20.77
N GLY A 195 23.97 9.47 -20.72
CA GLY A 195 23.37 8.31 -20.06
C GLY A 195 23.07 8.56 -18.58
N THR A 196 24.03 9.12 -17.85
CA THR A 196 23.88 9.47 -16.43
C THR A 196 22.85 10.59 -16.23
N VAL A 197 22.96 11.69 -16.98
CA VAL A 197 22.04 12.83 -16.87
C VAL A 197 20.62 12.42 -17.21
N ARG A 198 20.42 11.64 -18.28
CA ARG A 198 19.10 11.16 -18.69
C ARG A 198 18.48 10.22 -17.66
N ALA A 199 19.27 9.37 -16.99
CA ALA A 199 18.79 8.51 -15.92
C ALA A 199 18.33 9.34 -14.70
N ASN A 200 19.11 10.35 -14.30
CA ASN A 200 18.77 11.25 -13.20
C ASN A 200 17.52 12.07 -13.51
N ALA A 201 17.45 12.67 -14.71
CA ALA A 201 16.29 13.42 -15.18
C ALA A 201 15.04 12.51 -15.18
N ARG A 202 15.15 11.29 -15.71
CA ARG A 202 14.05 10.32 -15.70
C ARG A 202 13.55 10.04 -14.28
N ASN A 203 14.44 9.83 -13.33
CA ASN A 203 14.07 9.57 -11.93
C ASN A 203 13.34 10.77 -11.31
N ALA A 204 13.79 11.99 -11.58
CA ALA A 204 13.08 13.20 -11.16
C ALA A 204 11.67 13.28 -11.78
N LYS A 205 11.55 13.01 -13.09
CA LYS A 205 10.25 13.05 -13.80
C LYS A 205 9.30 11.94 -13.37
N LEU A 206 9.81 10.77 -12.96
CA LEU A 206 9.00 9.73 -12.31
C LEU A 206 8.39 10.26 -11.00
N GLY A 207 9.18 10.93 -10.17
CA GLY A 207 8.71 11.53 -8.92
C GLY A 207 7.66 12.62 -9.13
N GLU A 208 7.87 13.52 -10.09
CA GLU A 208 6.91 14.57 -10.45
C GLU A 208 5.56 13.99 -10.90
N VAL A 209 5.58 13.05 -11.84
CA VAL A 209 4.35 12.41 -12.35
C VAL A 209 3.66 11.59 -11.26
N ALA A 210 4.42 10.93 -10.37
CA ALA A 210 3.87 10.22 -9.24
C ALA A 210 3.15 11.16 -8.26
N ALA A 211 3.75 12.31 -7.95
CA ALA A 211 3.15 13.32 -7.08
C ALA A 211 1.89 13.95 -7.70
N GLU A 212 1.91 14.24 -9.00
CA GLU A 212 0.71 14.71 -9.73
C GLU A 212 -0.43 13.67 -9.69
N PHE A 213 -0.09 12.40 -9.88
CA PHE A 213 -1.05 11.31 -9.77
C PHE A 213 -1.67 11.24 -8.38
N GLU A 214 -0.85 11.29 -7.33
CA GLU A 214 -1.29 11.23 -5.93
C GLU A 214 -2.09 12.47 -5.51
N ALA A 215 -1.78 13.64 -6.06
CA ALA A 215 -2.55 14.87 -5.82
C ALA A 215 -4.00 14.75 -6.30
N ILE A 216 -4.24 14.00 -7.39
CA ILE A 216 -5.59 13.69 -7.90
C ILE A 216 -6.21 12.51 -7.11
N HIS A 217 -5.42 11.46 -6.88
CA HIS A 217 -5.85 10.21 -6.23
C HIS A 217 -5.50 10.22 -4.75
N ASN A 218 -6.09 11.18 -4.04
CA ASN A 218 -5.85 11.41 -2.61
C ASN A 218 -7.03 10.94 -1.74
N ILE A 219 -6.85 11.03 -0.42
CA ILE A 219 -7.87 10.61 0.55
C ILE A 219 -9.14 11.48 0.52
N GLN A 220 -9.03 12.76 0.15
CA GLN A 220 -10.20 13.63 0.03
C GLN A 220 -11.11 13.16 -1.11
N ARG A 221 -10.52 12.78 -2.24
CA ARG A 221 -11.28 12.16 -3.33
C ARG A 221 -11.90 10.85 -2.89
N ALA A 222 -11.17 10.00 -2.16
CA ALA A 222 -11.70 8.74 -1.63
C ALA A 222 -12.92 8.97 -0.72
N GLN A 223 -12.91 10.03 0.09
CA GLN A 223 -14.08 10.43 0.88
C GLN A 223 -15.23 10.92 0.01
N ASN A 224 -14.96 11.80 -0.96
CA ASN A 224 -15.99 12.35 -1.86
C ASN A 224 -16.73 11.27 -2.67
N VAL A 225 -16.06 10.15 -2.98
CA VAL A 225 -16.66 9.01 -3.69
C VAL A 225 -17.20 7.91 -2.76
N GLY A 226 -17.19 8.14 -1.44
CA GLY A 226 -17.78 7.24 -0.44
C GLY A 226 -16.93 6.01 -0.07
N SER A 227 -15.64 5.97 -0.45
CA SER A 227 -14.74 4.88 -0.06
C SER A 227 -14.13 5.08 1.33
N VAL A 228 -14.15 6.31 1.85
CA VAL A 228 -13.71 6.70 3.19
C VAL A 228 -14.84 7.51 3.82
N HIS A 229 -15.18 7.22 5.07
CA HIS A 229 -16.25 7.93 5.77
C HIS A 229 -15.70 9.21 6.43
N HIS A 230 -14.60 9.09 7.16
CA HIS A 230 -14.03 10.20 7.93
C HIS A 230 -12.53 10.35 7.69
N ILE A 231 -12.09 11.59 7.47
CA ILE A 231 -10.67 11.97 7.52
C ILE A 231 -10.43 12.56 8.91
N VAL A 232 -9.46 12.01 9.64
CA VAL A 232 -9.23 12.34 11.06
C VAL A 232 -7.82 12.88 11.28
N PRO A 233 -7.66 13.96 12.07
CA PRO A 233 -6.34 14.38 12.53
C PRO A 233 -5.68 13.29 13.36
N ALA A 234 -4.36 13.13 13.24
CA ALA A 234 -3.64 12.07 13.98
C ALA A 234 -3.81 12.18 15.50
N ALA A 235 -3.90 13.41 16.03
CA ALA A 235 -4.10 13.68 17.45
C ALA A 235 -5.48 13.22 17.97
N GLU A 236 -6.48 13.14 17.09
CA GLU A 236 -7.85 12.73 17.43
C GLU A 236 -8.13 11.26 17.10
N LEU A 237 -7.14 10.52 16.62
CA LEU A 237 -7.35 9.15 16.15
C LEU A 237 -7.99 8.26 17.23
N ARG A 238 -7.46 8.28 18.46
CA ARG A 238 -7.98 7.46 19.56
C ARG A 238 -9.47 7.73 19.85
N PRO A 239 -9.91 8.97 20.13
CA PRO A 239 -11.34 9.23 20.38
C PRO A 239 -12.22 8.94 19.16
N GLN A 240 -11.73 9.13 17.92
CA GLN A 240 -12.50 8.81 16.72
C GLN A 240 -12.69 7.30 16.53
N LEU A 241 -11.66 6.49 16.80
CA LEU A 241 -11.78 5.03 16.81
C LEU A 241 -12.80 4.55 17.86
N VAL A 242 -12.81 5.15 19.07
CA VAL A 242 -13.81 4.84 20.11
C VAL A 242 -15.21 5.12 19.58
N ALA A 243 -15.43 6.33 19.04
CA ALA A 243 -16.73 6.75 18.58
C ALA A 243 -17.25 5.89 17.41
N ALA A 244 -16.37 5.44 16.52
CA ALA A 244 -16.72 4.53 15.42
C ALA A 244 -17.17 3.16 15.95
N ILE A 245 -16.49 2.62 16.96
CA ILE A 245 -16.90 1.37 17.61
C ILE A 245 -18.26 1.54 18.28
N GLU A 246 -18.44 2.60 19.06
CA GLU A 246 -19.70 2.87 19.77
C GLU A 246 -20.87 3.03 18.80
N ARG A 247 -20.68 3.70 17.65
CA ARG A 247 -21.68 3.78 16.58
C ARG A 247 -22.05 2.41 16.02
N GLY A 248 -21.08 1.53 15.78
CA GLY A 248 -21.35 0.19 15.25
C GLY A 248 -21.96 -0.78 16.26
N MET A 249 -21.93 -0.45 17.56
CA MET A 249 -22.55 -1.24 18.63
C MET A 249 -23.98 -0.81 18.96
N ALA A 250 -24.40 0.39 18.53
CA ALA A 250 -25.71 0.99 18.81
C ALA A 250 -26.78 0.47 17.84
#